data_AF-A0A7L0UMJ3-F1
#
_entry.id   AF-A0A7L0UMJ3-F1
#
_cell.length_a   1.000
_cell.length_b   1.000
_cell.length_c   1.000
_cell.angle_alpha   90.00
_cell.angle_beta   90.00
_cell.angle_gamma   90.00
#
_symmetry.space_group_name_H-M   'P 1'
#
loop_
_entity.id
_entity.type
_entity.pdbx_description
1 polymer ?
#
loop_
_entity_poly.entity_id
_entity_poly.type
_entity_poly.pdbx_seq_one_letter_code
_entity_poly.pdbx_strand_id
1 'polypeptide(L)'
;QEFPVPEERPQFPGASAEFADRLEFIQPNVISGIPVYRVMDRQGHIVNPAEDPQLPKELVLKLYKTMTLLNTMDRILYESQRQGRISFYMTNYGEEGTHVGSAAALHDSDLVFGQYREAGVLMYRGYPLELFMAQCYGNASDPGKGRQMPVHYGCRQRHFVTISSPLATQIPQAVGAAYALKRGDGSRAVVCYFGEGAASEGDAHAGFNFAATLEYPSKGSAGSSQNIPGSPFPPKPPRIPWPQLPRFPRRIGHHSTSDDSSAYRSVDEVNYWDKQDHPISRLRHHMLGRGWWDDEQEKSWRKSSRRMVMEAFEQAERKPKPNPQLLFSDVYREMPPHLRRQRAALERHLQLYGEHYPLELFEK
;
A
#
# COMPACT_ATOMS: atom_id res chain seq x y z
N GLN A 1 36.98 -25.71 18.63
CA GLN A 1 37.37 -27.14 18.61
C GLN A 1 36.19 -27.92 18.04
N GLU A 2 36.40 -28.86 17.11
CA GLU A 2 35.34 -29.78 16.70
C GLU A 2 35.07 -30.76 17.86
N PHE A 3 33.85 -30.76 18.38
CA PHE A 3 33.43 -31.72 19.41
C PHE A 3 33.31 -33.11 18.75
N PRO A 4 34.07 -34.14 19.18
CA PRO A 4 34.28 -35.35 18.38
C PRO A 4 33.11 -36.33 18.36
N VAL A 5 32.07 -36.13 19.18
CA VAL A 5 30.98 -37.10 19.37
C VAL A 5 29.61 -36.40 19.28
N PRO A 6 28.62 -36.92 18.51
CA PRO A 6 27.30 -36.31 18.38
C PRO A 6 26.56 -36.10 19.71
N GLU A 7 26.87 -36.92 20.72
CA GLU A 7 26.29 -36.88 22.06
C GLU A 7 26.75 -35.66 22.88
N GLU A 8 27.90 -35.07 22.54
CA GLU A 8 28.48 -33.89 23.21
C GLU A 8 28.01 -32.55 22.60
N ARG A 9 27.13 -32.57 21.59
CA ARG A 9 26.54 -31.36 21.01
C ARG A 9 25.33 -30.88 21.82
N PRO A 10 24.95 -29.58 21.75
CA PRO A 10 23.75 -29.09 22.43
C PRO A 10 22.48 -29.83 21.98
N GLN A 11 21.70 -30.33 22.94
CA GLN A 11 20.44 -31.07 22.71
C GLN A 11 19.20 -30.27 23.12
N PHE A 12 19.31 -28.93 23.19
CA PHE A 12 18.20 -28.10 23.63
C PHE A 12 17.12 -27.99 22.55
N PRO A 13 15.82 -28.20 22.88
CA PRO A 13 14.76 -28.25 21.87
C PRO A 13 14.43 -26.89 21.24
N GLY A 14 14.83 -25.78 21.86
CA GLY A 14 14.47 -24.42 21.42
C GLY A 14 15.44 -23.77 20.42
N ALA A 15 16.61 -24.36 20.18
CA ALA A 15 17.63 -23.78 19.31
C ALA A 15 18.55 -24.85 18.71
N SER A 16 18.98 -24.64 17.46
CA SER A 16 20.08 -25.38 16.84
C SER A 16 21.33 -24.51 16.93
N ALA A 17 22.25 -24.85 17.83
CA ALA A 17 23.46 -24.08 18.09
C ALA A 17 24.64 -25.00 18.45
N GLU A 18 25.85 -24.45 18.44
CA GLU A 18 27.07 -25.09 18.91
C GLU A 18 27.46 -24.53 20.29
N PHE A 19 28.20 -25.30 21.09
CA PHE A 19 28.76 -24.78 22.33
C PHE A 19 29.89 -23.77 22.05
N ALA A 20 29.95 -22.72 22.87
CA ALA A 20 31.07 -21.79 22.92
C ALA A 20 31.75 -21.90 24.29
N ASP A 21 33.08 -21.98 24.31
CA ASP A 21 33.91 -22.02 25.52
C ASP A 21 34.37 -20.62 25.97
N ARG A 22 33.91 -19.58 25.25
CA ARG A 22 34.22 -18.18 25.50
C ARG A 22 32.93 -17.35 25.55
N LEU A 23 32.91 -16.40 26.47
CA LEU A 23 31.81 -15.44 26.59
C LEU A 23 31.99 -14.36 25.52
N GLU A 24 31.23 -14.49 24.44
CA GLU A 24 31.21 -13.54 23.32
C GLU A 24 29.78 -13.08 23.06
N PHE A 25 29.54 -11.77 23.14
CA PHE A 25 28.24 -11.19 22.82
C PHE A 25 28.13 -10.95 21.31
N ILE A 26 26.98 -11.30 20.72
CA ILE A 26 26.68 -10.96 19.33
C ILE A 26 26.38 -9.46 19.26
N GLN A 27 27.21 -8.72 18.53
CA GLN A 27 27.02 -7.28 18.33
C GLN A 27 26.23 -7.00 17.03
N PRO A 28 25.21 -6.13 17.06
CA PRO A 28 24.53 -5.70 15.84
C PRO A 28 25.44 -4.90 14.91
N ASN A 29 25.50 -5.27 13.63
CA ASN A 29 26.19 -4.47 12.61
C ASN A 29 25.23 -3.42 12.03
N VAL A 30 25.23 -2.22 12.61
CA VAL A 30 24.37 -1.09 12.17
C VAL A 30 25.09 -0.16 11.19
N ILE A 31 26.43 -0.11 11.23
CA ILE A 31 27.24 0.82 10.42
C ILE A 31 27.34 0.35 8.97
N SER A 32 27.57 -0.94 8.76
CA SER A 32 27.57 -1.59 7.43
C SER A 32 26.40 -2.55 7.34
N GLY A 33 25.19 -1.97 7.37
CA GLY A 33 23.94 -2.71 7.35
C GLY A 33 23.70 -3.48 6.03
N ILE A 34 22.51 -4.05 5.90
CA ILE A 34 22.08 -4.78 4.71
C ILE A 34 22.22 -3.87 3.47
N PRO A 35 22.88 -4.31 2.38
CA PRO A 35 23.11 -3.49 1.20
C PRO A 35 21.78 -3.12 0.50
N VAL A 36 21.73 -1.91 -0.06
CA VAL A 36 20.55 -1.41 -0.79
C VAL A 36 20.63 -1.83 -2.27
N TYR A 37 19.76 -2.76 -2.68
CA TYR A 37 19.67 -3.21 -4.06
C TYR A 37 19.22 -2.09 -5.02
N ARG A 38 19.85 -2.01 -6.20
CA ARG A 38 19.57 -0.98 -7.20
C ARG A 38 19.80 -1.50 -8.61
N VAL A 39 18.82 -1.31 -9.50
CA VAL A 39 18.90 -1.67 -10.93
C VAL A 39 19.41 -0.51 -11.79
N MET A 40 18.85 0.69 -11.59
CA MET A 40 19.22 1.89 -12.36
C MET A 40 19.78 3.00 -11.45
N ASP A 41 20.66 3.84 -11.99
CA ASP A 41 21.18 5.03 -11.28
C ASP A 41 20.18 6.20 -11.27
N ARG A 42 20.62 7.39 -10.86
CA ARG A 42 19.78 8.61 -10.80
C ARG A 42 19.56 9.24 -12.18
N GLN A 43 20.42 8.92 -13.14
CA GLN A 43 20.34 9.34 -14.53
C GLN A 43 19.51 8.35 -15.37
N GLY A 44 18.95 7.29 -14.76
CA GLY A 44 18.11 6.30 -15.42
C GLY A 44 18.90 5.26 -16.22
N HIS A 45 20.23 5.19 -16.07
CA HIS A 45 21.05 4.16 -16.71
C HIS A 45 21.02 2.87 -15.91
N ILE A 46 20.92 1.73 -16.60
CA ILE A 46 21.02 0.41 -15.99
C ILE A 46 22.46 0.19 -15.53
N VAL A 47 22.64 -0.12 -14.25
CA VAL A 47 23.98 -0.30 -13.64
C VAL A 47 24.53 -1.69 -13.92
N ASN A 48 23.69 -2.72 -13.78
CA ASN A 48 24.04 -4.11 -14.07
C ASN A 48 23.07 -4.66 -15.13
N PRO A 49 23.51 -4.88 -16.38
CA PRO A 49 22.64 -5.40 -17.45
C PRO A 49 22.01 -6.77 -17.14
N ALA A 50 22.63 -7.59 -16.30
CA ALA A 50 22.07 -8.88 -15.90
C ALA A 50 20.81 -8.76 -15.02
N GLU A 51 20.62 -7.60 -14.40
CA GLU A 51 19.49 -7.27 -13.52
C GLU A 51 18.43 -6.42 -14.24
N ASP A 52 18.60 -6.13 -15.55
CA ASP A 52 17.59 -5.43 -16.32
C ASP A 52 16.38 -6.34 -16.57
N PRO A 53 15.19 -6.00 -16.05
CA PRO A 53 13.99 -6.83 -16.25
C PRO A 53 13.49 -6.84 -17.70
N GLN A 54 14.06 -6.03 -18.60
CA GLN A 54 13.67 -5.93 -20.02
C GLN A 54 12.16 -5.74 -20.21
N LEU A 55 11.55 -4.91 -19.37
CA LEU A 55 10.12 -4.66 -19.43
C LEU A 55 9.72 -4.04 -20.79
N PRO A 56 8.58 -4.45 -21.38
CA PRO A 56 8.12 -3.89 -22.63
C PRO A 56 7.79 -2.40 -22.47
N LYS A 57 7.96 -1.64 -23.56
CA LYS A 57 7.75 -0.18 -23.60
C LYS A 57 6.39 0.22 -23.04
N GLU A 58 5.34 -0.52 -23.40
CA GLU A 58 3.96 -0.27 -23.00
C GLU A 58 3.79 -0.34 -21.47
N LEU A 59 4.44 -1.32 -20.83
CA LEU A 59 4.41 -1.48 -19.39
C LEU A 59 5.15 -0.33 -18.72
N VAL A 60 6.35 0.03 -19.19
CA VAL A 60 7.13 1.15 -18.63
C VAL A 60 6.37 2.48 -18.76
N LEU A 61 5.72 2.73 -19.90
CA LEU A 61 4.84 3.88 -20.08
C LEU A 61 3.65 3.86 -19.12
N LYS A 62 3.04 2.69 -18.87
CA LYS A 62 1.98 2.54 -17.86
C LYS A 62 2.50 2.93 -16.47
N LEU A 63 3.67 2.43 -16.05
CA LEU A 63 4.28 2.79 -14.76
C LEU A 63 4.43 4.32 -14.64
N TYR A 64 5.01 4.95 -15.66
CA TYR A 64 5.25 6.39 -15.68
C TYR A 64 3.97 7.21 -15.62
N LYS A 65 2.99 6.87 -16.47
CA LYS A 65 1.68 7.54 -16.51
C LYS A 65 0.91 7.38 -15.20
N THR A 66 0.95 6.20 -14.58
CA THR A 66 0.31 5.96 -13.28
C THR A 66 0.94 6.84 -12.19
N MET A 67 2.28 6.91 -12.09
CA MET A 67 2.93 7.75 -11.07
C MET A 67 2.64 9.24 -11.26
N THR A 68 2.70 9.73 -12.50
CA THR A 68 2.46 11.15 -12.79
C THR A 68 0.98 11.55 -12.68
N LEU A 69 0.05 10.63 -12.96
CA LEU A 69 -1.38 10.84 -12.71
C LEU A 69 -1.67 10.92 -11.21
N LEU A 70 -1.07 10.04 -10.40
CA LEU A 70 -1.13 10.10 -8.93
C LEU A 70 -0.58 11.44 -8.42
N ASN A 71 0.60 11.85 -8.88
CA ASN A 71 1.20 13.13 -8.48
C ASN A 71 0.33 14.33 -8.86
N THR A 72 -0.33 14.28 -10.02
CA THR A 72 -1.28 15.31 -10.46
C THR A 72 -2.53 15.36 -9.58
N MET A 73 -3.09 14.19 -9.24
CA MET A 73 -4.23 14.06 -8.32
C MET A 73 -3.88 14.62 -6.94
N ASP A 74 -2.70 14.28 -6.42
CA ASP A 74 -2.23 14.74 -5.12
C ASP A 74 -2.13 16.27 -5.05
N ARG A 75 -1.59 16.91 -6.08
CA ARG A 75 -1.49 18.39 -6.11
C ARG A 75 -2.86 19.05 -6.04
N ILE A 76 -3.84 18.53 -6.78
CA ILE A 76 -5.19 19.10 -6.85
C ILE A 76 -5.94 18.87 -5.54
N LEU A 77 -5.90 17.65 -4.98
CA LEU A 77 -6.62 17.32 -3.75
C LEU A 77 -5.97 17.92 -2.50
N TYR A 78 -4.64 18.07 -2.47
CA TYR A 78 -3.95 18.79 -1.41
C TYR A 78 -4.41 20.26 -1.36
N GLU A 79 -4.46 20.93 -2.51
CA GLU A 79 -4.95 22.32 -2.59
C GLU A 79 -6.45 22.42 -2.26
N SER A 80 -7.26 21.47 -2.71
CA SER A 80 -8.68 21.37 -2.33
C SER A 80 -8.87 21.33 -0.82
N GLN A 81 -8.02 20.58 -0.12
CA GLN A 81 -8.04 20.53 1.34
C GLN A 81 -7.62 21.88 1.95
N ARG A 82 -6.61 22.57 1.41
CA ARG A 82 -6.20 23.91 1.89
C ARG A 82 -7.31 24.95 1.76
N GLN A 83 -8.21 24.76 0.80
CA GLN A 83 -9.41 25.60 0.61
C GLN A 83 -10.61 25.14 1.45
N GLY A 84 -10.47 24.09 2.25
CA GLY A 84 -11.55 23.54 3.08
C GLY A 84 -12.64 22.80 2.32
N ARG A 85 -12.44 22.46 1.04
CA ARG A 85 -13.41 21.73 0.21
C ARG A 85 -13.51 20.25 0.59
N ILE A 86 -12.40 19.68 1.06
CA ILE A 86 -12.34 18.36 1.71
C ILE A 86 -11.70 18.50 3.09
N SER A 87 -12.01 17.58 4.00
CA SER A 87 -11.60 17.70 5.41
C SER A 87 -10.13 17.32 5.67
N PHE A 88 -9.59 16.38 4.90
CA PHE A 88 -8.26 15.81 5.13
C PHE A 88 -7.65 15.30 3.82
N TYR A 89 -6.31 15.29 3.72
CA TYR A 89 -5.61 14.64 2.62
C TYR A 89 -4.18 14.23 2.99
N MET A 90 -3.65 13.22 2.28
CA MET A 90 -2.27 12.74 2.39
C MET A 90 -1.72 12.53 0.99
N THR A 91 -0.55 13.13 0.70
CA THR A 91 0.10 12.98 -0.60
C THR A 91 1.04 11.78 -0.65
N ASN A 92 1.44 11.38 -1.85
CA ASN A 92 2.27 10.19 -2.10
C ASN A 92 3.67 10.57 -2.64
N TYR A 93 4.08 11.83 -2.45
CA TYR A 93 5.31 12.39 -3.03
C TYR A 93 6.56 11.66 -2.55
N GLY A 94 7.31 11.10 -3.51
CA GLY A 94 8.53 10.33 -3.29
C GLY A 94 8.31 8.83 -3.11
N GLU A 95 7.05 8.40 -3.01
CA GLU A 95 6.65 7.01 -2.79
C GLU A 95 5.96 6.40 -4.03
N GLU A 96 5.76 7.17 -5.11
CA GLU A 96 5.01 6.69 -6.29
C GLU A 96 5.67 5.45 -6.92
N GLY A 97 7.00 5.40 -6.92
CA GLY A 97 7.75 4.25 -7.44
C GLY A 97 7.56 2.96 -6.64
N THR A 98 7.43 3.06 -5.31
CA THR A 98 7.24 1.87 -4.46
C THR A 98 5.84 1.29 -4.67
N HIS A 99 4.82 2.14 -4.80
CA HIS A 99 3.45 1.70 -5.06
C HIS A 99 3.31 1.07 -6.44
N VAL A 100 3.72 1.81 -7.49
CA VAL A 100 3.45 1.41 -8.87
C VAL A 100 4.35 0.27 -9.32
N GLY A 101 5.63 0.29 -8.93
CA GLY A 101 6.56 -0.78 -9.25
C GLY A 101 6.18 -2.11 -8.59
N SER A 102 5.74 -2.08 -7.32
CA SER A 102 5.31 -3.30 -6.64
C SER A 102 3.97 -3.81 -7.16
N ALA A 103 2.99 -2.92 -7.41
CA ALA A 103 1.70 -3.31 -7.99
C ALA A 103 1.85 -3.98 -9.36
N ALA A 104 2.81 -3.55 -10.17
CA ALA A 104 3.09 -4.13 -11.48
C ALA A 104 3.71 -5.54 -11.45
N ALA A 105 4.30 -5.94 -10.32
CA ALA A 105 4.84 -7.28 -10.12
C ALA A 105 3.81 -8.26 -9.55
N LEU A 106 2.64 -7.77 -9.14
CA LEU A 106 1.56 -8.59 -8.58
C LEU A 106 0.59 -9.03 -9.67
N HIS A 107 -0.07 -10.17 -9.45
CA HIS A 107 -1.24 -10.52 -10.22
C HIS A 107 -2.42 -9.60 -9.83
N ASP A 108 -3.32 -9.31 -10.78
CA ASP A 108 -4.46 -8.43 -10.53
C ASP A 108 -5.40 -8.94 -9.42
N SER A 109 -5.41 -10.26 -9.19
CA SER A 109 -6.19 -10.92 -8.15
C SER A 109 -5.51 -11.02 -6.78
N ASP A 110 -4.24 -10.62 -6.67
CA ASP A 110 -3.53 -10.66 -5.39
C ASP A 110 -4.12 -9.64 -4.44
N LEU A 111 -4.27 -10.04 -3.17
CA LEU A 111 -4.93 -9.23 -2.16
C LEU A 111 -3.95 -8.21 -1.57
N VAL A 112 -4.38 -6.95 -1.50
CA VAL A 112 -3.58 -5.84 -0.98
C VAL A 112 -4.17 -5.34 0.33
N PHE A 113 -3.34 -5.30 1.36
CA PHE A 113 -3.58 -4.55 2.60
C PHE A 113 -2.63 -3.36 2.63
N GLY A 114 -3.18 -2.15 2.84
CA GLY A 114 -2.40 -0.91 2.92
C GLY A 114 -2.51 -0.25 4.28
N GLN A 115 -1.76 0.83 4.45
CA GLN A 115 -1.80 1.69 5.63
C GLN A 115 -2.57 2.98 5.34
N TYR A 116 -2.13 3.79 4.37
CA TYR A 116 -2.84 5.00 3.88
C TYR A 116 -2.09 5.74 2.76
N ARG A 117 -0.88 5.31 2.36
CA ARG A 117 -0.14 5.90 1.23
C ARG A 117 -0.20 5.05 -0.03
N GLU A 118 -0.99 3.99 -0.07
CA GLU A 118 -0.93 3.02 -1.17
C GLU A 118 -1.84 3.38 -2.37
N ALA A 119 -2.23 4.66 -2.53
CA ALA A 119 -3.11 5.10 -3.61
C ALA A 119 -2.56 4.78 -5.02
N GLY A 120 -1.24 4.73 -5.17
CA GLY A 120 -0.58 4.32 -6.41
C GLY A 120 -0.88 2.88 -6.83
N VAL A 121 -1.16 1.98 -5.88
CA VAL A 121 -1.55 0.59 -6.19
C VAL A 121 -2.94 0.55 -6.82
N LEU A 122 -3.89 1.29 -6.25
CA LEU A 122 -5.24 1.45 -6.82
C LEU A 122 -5.19 2.13 -8.20
N MET A 123 -4.39 3.18 -8.34
CA MET A 123 -4.20 3.87 -9.62
C MET A 123 -3.64 2.92 -10.69
N TYR A 124 -2.67 2.06 -10.34
CA TYR A 124 -2.10 1.06 -11.26
C TYR A 124 -3.13 0.00 -11.67
N ARG A 125 -3.99 -0.42 -10.73
CA ARG A 125 -5.13 -1.34 -10.95
C ARG A 125 -6.34 -0.66 -11.60
N GLY A 126 -6.15 0.53 -12.18
CA GLY A 126 -7.18 1.23 -12.94
C GLY A 126 -8.38 1.65 -12.11
N TYR A 127 -8.19 2.03 -10.85
CA TYR A 127 -9.25 2.60 -10.02
C TYR A 127 -9.69 3.96 -10.60
N PRO A 128 -10.99 4.19 -10.82
CA PRO A 128 -11.47 5.43 -11.42
C PRO A 128 -11.13 6.65 -10.56
N LEU A 129 -10.69 7.74 -11.20
CA LEU A 129 -10.47 9.03 -10.52
C LEU A 129 -11.74 9.50 -9.80
N GLU A 130 -12.91 9.29 -10.39
CA GLU A 130 -14.19 9.60 -9.76
C GLU A 130 -14.37 8.92 -8.39
N LEU A 131 -13.89 7.69 -8.21
CA LEU A 131 -14.03 6.99 -6.94
C LEU A 131 -12.99 7.42 -5.89
N PHE A 132 -11.79 7.85 -6.31
CA PHE A 132 -10.86 8.54 -5.42
C PHE A 132 -11.51 9.84 -4.89
N MET A 133 -12.04 10.65 -5.80
CA MET A 133 -12.70 11.90 -5.45
C MET A 133 -13.95 11.68 -4.59
N ALA A 134 -14.78 10.69 -4.94
CA ALA A 134 -16.01 10.38 -4.22
C ALA A 134 -15.74 10.04 -2.75
N GLN A 135 -14.70 9.23 -2.48
CA GLN A 135 -14.29 8.88 -1.12
C GLN A 135 -13.76 10.10 -0.36
N CYS A 136 -12.93 10.95 -0.98
CA CYS A 136 -12.43 12.16 -0.33
C CYS A 136 -13.53 13.20 -0.04
N TYR A 137 -14.52 13.32 -0.93
CA TYR A 137 -15.67 14.19 -0.70
C TYR A 137 -16.73 13.54 0.21
N GLY A 138 -16.68 12.22 0.41
CA GLY A 138 -17.76 11.47 1.05
C GLY A 138 -19.10 11.70 0.35
N ASN A 139 -19.11 11.76 -0.98
CA ASN A 139 -20.32 12.00 -1.76
C ASN A 139 -21.10 10.69 -2.04
N ALA A 140 -22.27 10.79 -2.64
CA ALA A 140 -23.17 9.65 -2.89
C ALA A 140 -22.58 8.53 -3.75
N SER A 141 -21.52 8.80 -4.51
CA SER A 141 -20.83 7.79 -5.31
C SER A 141 -19.72 7.07 -4.56
N ASP A 142 -19.44 7.43 -3.30
CA ASP A 142 -18.48 6.72 -2.47
C ASP A 142 -19.02 5.32 -2.12
N PRO A 143 -18.33 4.23 -2.54
CA PRO A 143 -18.69 2.88 -2.12
C PRO A 143 -18.62 2.70 -0.59
N GLY A 144 -17.81 3.52 0.09
CA GLY A 144 -17.71 3.62 1.55
C GLY A 144 -18.85 4.39 2.22
N LYS A 145 -19.79 4.93 1.45
CA LYS A 145 -20.98 5.67 1.91
C LYS A 145 -20.66 6.90 2.75
N GLY A 146 -19.51 7.55 2.51
CA GLY A 146 -19.08 8.77 3.18
C GLY A 146 -18.77 8.60 4.67
N ARG A 147 -18.49 7.38 5.13
CA ARG A 147 -18.36 7.07 6.56
C ARG A 147 -16.95 7.20 7.12
N GLN A 148 -15.94 7.09 6.25
CA GLN A 148 -14.54 7.14 6.65
C GLN A 148 -13.90 8.48 6.29
N MET A 149 -12.80 8.79 6.97
CA MET A 149 -11.95 9.93 6.66
C MET A 149 -11.46 9.86 5.20
N PRO A 150 -11.27 11.00 4.51
CA PRO A 150 -10.62 11.01 3.20
C PRO A 150 -9.32 10.20 3.17
N VAL A 151 -8.99 9.62 2.01
CA VAL A 151 -7.82 8.74 1.77
C VAL A 151 -7.99 7.31 2.33
N HIS A 152 -9.11 6.99 2.98
CA HIS A 152 -9.42 5.64 3.42
C HIS A 152 -10.08 4.80 2.31
N TYR A 153 -9.33 4.60 1.23
CA TYR A 153 -9.82 3.90 0.04
C TYR A 153 -10.01 2.40 0.28
N GLY A 154 -10.90 1.78 -0.50
CA GLY A 154 -11.13 0.35 -0.54
C GLY A 154 -11.81 -0.06 -1.83
N CYS A 155 -11.44 -1.21 -2.40
CA CYS A 155 -12.05 -1.70 -3.64
C CYS A 155 -12.04 -3.22 -3.71
N ARG A 156 -13.19 -3.84 -3.47
CA ARG A 156 -13.34 -5.30 -3.56
C ARG A 156 -13.03 -5.84 -4.96
N GLN A 157 -13.47 -5.16 -6.03
CA GLN A 157 -13.23 -5.63 -7.40
C GLN A 157 -11.75 -5.62 -7.80
N ARG A 158 -10.93 -4.80 -7.12
CA ARG A 158 -9.49 -4.68 -7.35
C ARG A 158 -8.67 -5.27 -6.23
N HIS A 159 -9.27 -6.12 -5.40
CA HIS A 159 -8.61 -6.84 -4.31
C HIS A 159 -7.77 -5.91 -3.41
N PHE A 160 -8.30 -4.73 -3.11
CA PHE A 160 -7.67 -3.76 -2.21
C PHE A 160 -8.57 -3.61 -0.98
N VAL A 161 -8.10 -4.12 0.16
CA VAL A 161 -8.83 -4.09 1.42
C VAL A 161 -8.94 -2.65 1.90
N THR A 162 -10.10 -2.28 2.41
CA THR A 162 -10.37 -0.91 2.86
C THR A 162 -9.41 -0.51 3.97
N ILE A 163 -8.81 0.66 3.80
CA ILE A 163 -7.91 1.27 4.78
C ILE A 163 -8.64 1.58 6.10
N SER A 164 -7.90 1.47 7.20
CA SER A 164 -8.29 1.93 8.54
C SER A 164 -7.16 2.75 9.17
N SER A 165 -7.51 3.75 9.99
CA SER A 165 -6.52 4.63 10.65
C SER A 165 -5.58 3.92 11.64
N PRO A 166 -6.02 2.94 12.47
CA PRO A 166 -5.14 2.28 13.43
C PRO A 166 -3.96 1.59 12.74
N LEU A 167 -2.75 2.03 13.09
CA LEU A 167 -1.52 1.54 12.50
C LEU A 167 -1.32 0.05 12.77
N ALA A 168 -0.65 -0.62 11.82
CA ALA A 168 -0.22 -2.02 11.89
C ALA A 168 -1.30 -3.10 12.00
N THR A 169 -2.55 -2.75 12.34
CA THR A 169 -3.65 -3.72 12.48
C THR A 169 -3.87 -4.59 11.24
N GLN A 170 -3.56 -4.06 10.06
CA GLN A 170 -3.65 -4.77 8.79
C GLN A 170 -2.59 -5.87 8.62
N ILE A 171 -1.47 -5.82 9.37
CA ILE A 171 -0.35 -6.76 9.25
C ILE A 171 -0.77 -8.18 9.65
N PRO A 172 -1.26 -8.45 10.88
CA PRO A 172 -1.73 -9.79 11.25
C PRO A 172 -2.99 -10.19 10.46
N GLN A 173 -3.83 -9.25 10.05
CA GLN A 173 -4.99 -9.54 9.19
C GLN A 173 -4.57 -10.09 7.82
N ALA A 174 -3.55 -9.48 7.20
CA ALA A 174 -2.98 -9.94 5.94
C ALA A 174 -2.42 -11.36 6.06
N VAL A 175 -1.78 -11.70 7.19
CA VAL A 175 -1.30 -13.06 7.47
C VAL A 175 -2.44 -14.05 7.57
N GLY A 176 -3.53 -13.70 8.27
CA GLY A 176 -4.74 -14.53 8.32
C GLY A 176 -5.35 -14.76 6.94
N ALA A 177 -5.41 -13.71 6.10
CA ALA A 177 -5.88 -13.82 4.72
C ALA A 177 -4.96 -14.71 3.88
N ALA A 178 -3.63 -14.58 4.01
CA ALA A 178 -2.66 -15.42 3.32
C ALA A 178 -2.80 -16.88 3.73
N TYR A 179 -2.97 -17.14 5.03
CA TYR A 179 -3.21 -18.48 5.55
C TYR A 179 -4.52 -19.09 5.00
N ALA A 180 -5.58 -18.30 4.91
CA ALA A 180 -6.84 -18.74 4.31
C ALA A 180 -6.68 -19.09 2.82
N LEU A 181 -5.93 -18.28 2.05
CA LEU A 181 -5.63 -18.55 0.64
C LEU A 181 -4.78 -19.82 0.47
N LYS A 182 -3.78 -20.01 1.34
CA LYS A 182 -2.96 -21.23 1.39
C LYS A 182 -3.81 -22.49 1.61
N ARG A 183 -4.84 -22.42 2.45
CA ARG A 183 -5.78 -23.53 2.68
C ARG A 183 -6.75 -23.77 1.52
N GLY A 184 -6.94 -22.76 0.67
CA GLY A 184 -7.73 -22.84 -0.55
C GLY A 184 -6.91 -23.40 -1.72
N ASP A 185 -6.86 -22.66 -2.81
CA ASP A 185 -6.13 -23.03 -4.03
C ASP A 185 -4.64 -22.65 -4.00
N GLY A 186 -4.22 -21.81 -3.04
CA GLY A 186 -2.84 -21.35 -2.91
C GLY A 186 -2.32 -20.56 -4.12
N SER A 187 -3.18 -20.11 -5.01
CA SER A 187 -2.78 -19.52 -6.31
C SER A 187 -2.48 -18.02 -6.26
N ARG A 188 -2.77 -17.38 -5.12
CA ARG A 188 -2.74 -15.92 -4.93
C ARG A 188 -1.80 -15.54 -3.80
N ALA A 189 -1.11 -14.41 -3.97
CA ALA A 189 -0.33 -13.77 -2.93
C ALA A 189 -1.18 -12.76 -2.15
N VAL A 190 -0.70 -12.43 -0.94
CA VAL A 190 -1.15 -11.27 -0.17
C VAL A 190 0.04 -10.36 0.03
N VAL A 191 -0.13 -9.07 -0.27
CA VAL A 191 0.84 -8.03 0.04
C VAL A 191 0.31 -7.15 1.16
N CYS A 192 1.18 -6.82 2.11
CA CYS A 192 0.87 -5.91 3.20
C CYS A 192 1.88 -4.75 3.19
N TYR A 193 1.38 -3.53 3.04
CA TYR A 193 2.19 -2.31 3.13
C TYR A 193 2.05 -1.71 4.53
N PHE A 194 3.16 -1.20 5.05
CA PHE A 194 3.25 -0.45 6.29
C PHE A 194 4.54 0.38 6.30
N GLY A 195 4.51 1.52 6.99
CA GLY A 195 5.68 2.36 7.23
C GLY A 195 6.51 1.88 8.41
N GLU A 196 7.74 2.37 8.52
CA GLU A 196 8.69 2.03 9.58
C GLU A 196 8.15 2.38 10.98
N GLY A 197 7.43 3.50 11.13
CA GLY A 197 6.78 3.86 12.39
C GLY A 197 5.77 2.81 12.84
N ALA A 198 4.98 2.26 11.91
CA ALA A 198 4.00 1.21 12.20
C ALA A 198 4.66 -0.14 12.51
N ALA A 199 5.92 -0.36 12.08
CA ALA A 199 6.66 -1.57 12.42
C ALA A 199 7.02 -1.67 13.92
N SER A 200 6.90 -0.57 14.66
CA SER A 200 7.10 -0.54 16.12
C SER A 200 5.86 -0.95 16.92
N GLU A 201 4.71 -1.10 16.26
CA GLU A 201 3.48 -1.56 16.92
C GLU A 201 3.53 -3.05 17.23
N GLY A 202 2.85 -3.47 18.31
CA GLY A 202 2.79 -4.88 18.71
C GLY A 202 2.23 -5.81 17.64
N ASP A 203 1.29 -5.31 16.81
CA ASP A 203 0.70 -6.04 15.70
C ASP A 203 1.72 -6.40 14.61
N ALA A 204 2.77 -5.60 14.41
CA ALA A 204 3.84 -5.92 13.48
C ALA A 204 4.62 -7.17 13.94
N HIS A 205 4.99 -7.22 15.23
CA HIS A 205 5.63 -8.40 15.82
C HIS A 205 4.74 -9.64 15.70
N ALA A 206 3.45 -9.51 16.05
CA ALA A 206 2.48 -10.60 15.94
C ALA A 206 2.38 -11.11 14.50
N GLY A 207 2.20 -10.20 13.53
CA GLY A 207 2.10 -10.54 12.13
C GLY A 207 3.35 -11.26 11.61
N PHE A 208 4.56 -10.75 11.87
CA PHE A 208 5.80 -11.38 11.41
C PHE A 208 5.99 -12.78 12.00
N ASN A 209 5.75 -12.95 13.30
CA ASN A 209 5.89 -14.26 13.94
C ASN A 209 4.84 -15.27 13.42
N PHE A 210 3.58 -14.85 13.27
CA PHE A 210 2.51 -15.71 12.74
C PHE A 210 2.76 -16.08 11.28
N ALA A 211 3.26 -15.16 10.46
CA ALA A 211 3.61 -15.45 9.07
C ALA A 211 4.66 -16.55 8.98
N ALA A 212 5.71 -16.48 9.79
CA ALA A 212 6.80 -17.46 9.80
C ALA A 212 6.36 -18.84 10.35
N THR A 213 5.59 -18.86 11.43
CA THR A 213 5.24 -20.11 12.13
C THR A 213 4.09 -20.87 11.47
N LEU A 214 3.14 -20.18 10.84
CA LEU A 214 1.99 -20.80 10.17
C LEU A 214 2.30 -21.33 8.75
N GLU A 215 3.56 -21.20 8.32
CA GLU A 215 4.06 -21.89 7.12
C GLU A 215 4.07 -23.41 7.27
N TYR A 216 4.14 -23.94 8.50
CA TYR A 216 4.23 -25.37 8.75
C TYR A 216 2.82 -26.02 8.83
N PRO A 217 2.36 -26.76 7.81
CA PRO A 217 1.32 -27.76 8.06
C PRO A 217 1.92 -28.82 8.98
N SER A 218 1.17 -29.18 10.01
CA SER A 218 1.46 -30.26 10.95
C SER A 218 2.09 -31.47 10.25
N LYS A 219 3.22 -31.93 10.79
CA LYS A 219 3.73 -33.30 10.59
C LYS A 219 2.60 -34.28 10.86
N GLY A 220 2.00 -34.80 9.79
CA GLY A 220 0.98 -35.83 9.79
C GLY A 220 1.05 -36.78 8.59
N SER A 221 2.00 -36.58 7.69
CA SER A 221 2.34 -37.54 6.63
C SER A 221 3.83 -37.83 6.70
N ALA A 222 4.18 -38.89 7.43
CA ALA A 222 5.50 -39.50 7.35
C ALA A 222 5.76 -39.92 5.89
N GLY A 223 6.87 -39.47 5.32
CA GLY A 223 7.28 -39.87 3.98
C GLY A 223 8.34 -38.97 3.35
N SER A 224 9.58 -39.44 3.40
CA SER A 224 10.72 -39.04 2.55
C SER A 224 11.22 -37.59 2.62
N SER A 225 12.14 -37.38 3.56
CA SER A 225 13.45 -36.85 3.21
C SER A 225 14.09 -37.72 2.12
N GLN A 226 14.37 -37.17 0.93
CA GLN A 226 15.51 -37.59 0.09
C GLN A 226 15.67 -36.66 -1.12
N ASN A 227 16.90 -36.16 -1.29
CA ASN A 227 17.40 -35.58 -2.52
C ASN A 227 17.42 -36.66 -3.63
N ILE A 228 16.92 -36.34 -4.82
CA ILE A 228 17.22 -37.05 -6.06
C ILE A 228 17.54 -35.98 -7.14
N PRO A 229 18.70 -36.04 -7.82
CA PRO A 229 19.04 -35.11 -8.89
C PRO A 229 18.42 -35.56 -10.23
N GLY A 230 17.86 -34.60 -10.97
CA GLY A 230 17.49 -34.76 -12.39
C GLY A 230 16.04 -35.15 -12.68
N SER A 231 15.16 -34.16 -12.85
CA SER A 231 13.94 -34.24 -13.67
C SER A 231 13.21 -32.87 -13.65
N PRO A 232 12.71 -32.36 -14.79
CA PRO A 232 12.06 -31.05 -14.90
C PRO A 232 10.59 -31.14 -14.46
N PHE A 233 10.26 -30.53 -13.32
CA PHE A 233 8.88 -30.38 -12.86
C PHE A 233 8.40 -28.92 -13.03
N PRO A 234 7.10 -28.70 -13.32
CA PRO A 234 6.49 -27.37 -13.48
C PRO A 234 6.56 -26.56 -12.16
N PRO A 235 6.38 -25.22 -12.21
CA PRO A 235 6.63 -24.35 -11.05
C PRO A 235 5.80 -24.78 -9.84
N LYS A 236 6.49 -24.96 -8.72
CA LYS A 236 5.92 -25.28 -7.41
C LYS A 236 4.90 -24.18 -7.02
N PRO A 237 3.78 -24.53 -6.35
CA PRO A 237 2.87 -23.54 -5.77
C PRO A 237 3.63 -22.65 -4.77
N PRO A 238 3.20 -21.41 -4.55
CA PRO A 238 4.03 -20.40 -3.90
C PRO A 238 4.34 -20.84 -2.47
N ARG A 239 5.64 -21.07 -2.22
CA ARG A 239 6.23 -20.73 -0.92
C ARG A 239 5.74 -19.34 -0.59
N ILE A 240 5.26 -19.05 0.62
CA ILE A 240 5.11 -17.65 1.05
C ILE A 240 6.53 -17.08 1.00
N PRO A 241 6.93 -16.34 -0.04
CA PRO A 241 8.31 -15.92 -0.13
C PRO A 241 8.40 -14.74 0.82
N TRP A 242 9.04 -14.96 1.98
CA TRP A 242 9.77 -13.88 2.61
C TRP A 242 10.75 -13.34 1.56
N PRO A 243 10.54 -12.10 1.14
CA PRO A 243 11.32 -11.06 1.77
C PRO A 243 10.40 -9.97 2.31
N GLN A 244 10.65 -9.56 3.57
CA GLN A 244 10.56 -8.13 3.84
C GLN A 244 11.45 -7.46 2.80
N LEU A 245 10.84 -6.71 1.89
CA LEU A 245 11.56 -5.86 0.96
C LEU A 245 11.58 -4.47 1.58
N PRO A 246 12.55 -4.16 2.47
CA PRO A 246 12.70 -2.80 2.94
C PRO A 246 12.94 -1.93 1.70
N ARG A 247 11.97 -1.05 1.46
CA ARG A 247 12.09 0.00 0.47
C ARG A 247 12.48 1.24 1.25
N PHE A 248 13.40 2.01 0.68
CA PHE A 248 13.88 3.24 1.29
C PHE A 248 13.41 4.46 0.49
N PRO A 249 12.10 4.65 0.27
CA PRO A 249 11.62 5.90 -0.30
C PRO A 249 11.82 7.02 0.71
N ARG A 250 11.84 8.26 0.22
CA ARG A 250 11.89 9.44 1.07
C ARG A 250 10.56 10.17 0.94
N ARG A 251 9.86 10.36 2.06
CA ARG A 251 8.64 11.15 2.13
C ARG A 251 8.97 12.60 1.80
N ILE A 252 8.65 13.07 0.59
CA ILE A 252 8.95 14.45 0.18
C ILE A 252 7.93 15.42 0.80
N GLY A 253 6.64 15.05 0.75
CA GLY A 253 5.56 15.85 1.33
C GLY A 253 5.55 15.89 2.87
N HIS A 254 4.63 16.70 3.40
CA HIS A 254 4.24 16.66 4.81
C HIS A 254 3.61 15.31 5.17
N HIS A 255 3.55 14.99 6.45
CA HIS A 255 2.89 13.77 6.92
C HIS A 255 1.41 13.75 6.49
N SER A 256 0.71 14.87 6.62
CA SER A 256 -0.65 15.04 6.11
C SER A 256 -0.93 16.53 5.96
N THR A 257 -2.15 16.87 5.57
CA THR A 257 -2.61 18.27 5.62
C THR A 257 -2.70 18.86 7.03
N SER A 258 -2.61 18.04 8.08
CA SER A 258 -2.59 18.48 9.49
C SER A 258 -1.17 18.65 10.03
N ASP A 259 -0.14 18.48 9.20
CA ASP A 259 1.27 18.49 9.59
C ASP A 259 2.03 19.60 8.87
N ASP A 260 2.98 20.22 9.57
CA ASP A 260 3.99 21.09 8.98
C ASP A 260 5.38 20.50 9.23
N SER A 261 5.92 19.84 8.22
CA SER A 261 7.23 19.19 8.33
C SER A 261 8.39 20.15 8.46
N SER A 262 8.23 21.43 8.14
CA SER A 262 9.32 22.41 8.26
C SER A 262 9.70 22.69 9.72
N ALA A 263 8.78 22.39 10.67
CA ALA A 263 9.02 22.53 12.09
C ALA A 263 10.05 21.53 12.66
N TYR A 264 10.31 20.41 11.96
CA TYR A 264 11.15 19.32 12.46
C TYR A 264 12.06 18.67 11.41
N ARG A 265 12.10 19.19 10.17
CA ARG A 265 12.97 18.71 9.10
C ARG A 265 13.47 19.86 8.23
N SER A 266 14.71 19.74 7.76
CA SER A 266 15.31 20.73 6.86
C SER A 266 14.62 20.75 5.49
N VAL A 267 14.27 21.95 5.02
CA VAL A 267 13.74 22.18 3.67
C VAL A 267 14.78 21.83 2.60
N ASP A 268 16.08 22.01 2.89
CA ASP A 268 17.17 21.67 1.97
C ASP A 268 17.28 20.16 1.76
N GLU A 269 17.07 19.36 2.81
CA GLU A 269 17.02 17.89 2.69
C GLU A 269 15.87 17.47 1.77
N VAL A 270 14.69 18.05 1.93
CA VAL A 270 13.52 17.75 1.09
C VAL A 270 13.78 18.13 -0.37
N ASN A 271 14.30 19.33 -0.59
CA ASN A 271 14.64 19.82 -1.92
C ASN A 271 15.72 18.97 -2.61
N TYR A 272 16.67 18.43 -1.85
CA TYR A 272 17.65 17.49 -2.37
C TYR A 272 16.96 16.26 -2.95
N TRP A 273 16.08 15.60 -2.19
CA TRP A 273 15.39 14.39 -2.65
C TRP A 273 14.47 14.65 -3.85
N ASP A 274 13.71 15.74 -3.81
CA ASP A 274 12.81 16.14 -4.90
C ASP A 274 13.55 16.41 -6.22
N LYS A 275 14.71 17.07 -6.15
CA LYS A 275 15.48 17.44 -7.35
C LYS A 275 16.45 16.36 -7.82
N GLN A 276 17.06 15.63 -6.90
CA GLN A 276 18.22 14.76 -7.20
C GLN A 276 17.85 13.29 -7.33
N ASP A 277 16.82 12.79 -6.63
CA ASP A 277 16.52 11.35 -6.59
C ASP A 277 15.02 11.08 -6.39
N HIS A 278 14.23 11.51 -7.39
CA HIS A 278 12.78 11.30 -7.45
C HIS A 278 12.45 10.12 -8.40
N PRO A 279 11.54 9.19 -8.02
CA PRO A 279 11.20 8.01 -8.84
C PRO A 279 10.69 8.36 -10.24
N ILE A 280 9.79 9.35 -10.34
CA ILE A 280 9.29 9.89 -11.62
C ILE A 280 10.44 10.40 -12.50
N SER A 281 11.34 11.23 -11.97
CA SER A 281 12.47 11.79 -12.73
C SER A 281 13.42 10.70 -13.24
N ARG A 282 13.74 9.71 -12.39
CA ARG A 282 14.59 8.57 -12.78
C ARG A 282 13.99 7.74 -13.91
N LEU A 283 12.70 7.42 -13.83
CA LEU A 283 12.03 6.68 -14.89
C LEU A 283 11.91 7.51 -16.18
N ARG A 284 11.69 8.84 -16.08
CA ARG A 284 11.69 9.73 -17.25
C ARG A 284 13.04 9.70 -17.96
N HIS A 285 14.16 9.83 -17.23
CA HIS A 285 15.49 9.78 -17.82
C HIS A 285 15.75 8.44 -18.52
N HIS A 286 15.34 7.32 -17.90
CA HIS A 286 15.43 6.00 -18.51
C HIS A 286 14.69 5.92 -19.85
N MET A 287 13.44 6.41 -19.90
CA MET A 287 12.65 6.41 -21.13
C MET A 287 13.20 7.35 -22.20
N LEU A 288 13.75 8.52 -21.83
CA LEU A 288 14.44 9.43 -22.75
C LEU A 288 15.65 8.73 -23.38
N GLY A 289 16.47 8.05 -22.57
CA GLY A 289 17.62 7.28 -23.05
C GLY A 289 17.26 6.15 -24.02
N ARG A 290 16.05 5.59 -23.92
CA ARG A 290 15.52 4.57 -24.85
C ARG A 290 14.72 5.14 -26.03
N GLY A 291 14.54 6.45 -26.12
CA GLY A 291 13.67 7.07 -27.14
C GLY A 291 12.20 6.69 -27.02
N TRP A 292 11.75 6.36 -25.80
CA TRP A 292 10.36 5.95 -25.53
C TRP A 292 9.47 7.09 -25.09
N TRP A 293 10.08 8.19 -24.67
CA TRP A 293 9.42 9.41 -24.21
C TRP A 293 10.17 10.63 -24.73
N ASP A 294 9.48 11.75 -24.90
CA ASP A 294 10.05 13.03 -25.30
C ASP A 294 9.29 14.21 -24.64
N ASP A 295 9.78 15.44 -24.85
CA ASP A 295 9.20 16.63 -24.25
C ASP A 295 7.81 17.02 -24.80
N GLU A 296 7.48 16.61 -26.02
CA GLU A 296 6.15 16.86 -26.60
C GLU A 296 5.11 15.92 -25.95
N GLN A 297 5.45 14.64 -25.83
CA GLN A 297 4.67 13.63 -25.12
C GLN A 297 4.48 14.01 -23.65
N GLU A 298 5.53 14.52 -22.99
CA GLU A 298 5.46 15.02 -21.61
C GLU A 298 4.45 16.16 -21.48
N LYS A 299 4.54 17.19 -22.33
CA LYS A 299 3.61 18.34 -22.31
C LYS A 299 2.18 17.90 -22.58
N SER A 300 1.98 17.04 -23.58
CA SER A 300 0.67 16.50 -23.96
C SER A 300 0.05 15.69 -22.82
N TRP A 301 0.82 14.78 -22.22
CA TRP A 301 0.37 13.96 -21.09
C TRP A 301 0.07 14.80 -19.85
N ARG A 302 0.91 15.78 -19.52
CA ARG A 302 0.67 16.69 -18.37
C ARG A 302 -0.64 17.48 -18.54
N LYS A 303 -0.94 17.93 -19.75
CA LYS A 303 -2.21 18.60 -20.06
C LYS A 303 -3.39 17.62 -19.92
N SER A 304 -3.26 16.42 -20.49
CA SER A 304 -4.33 15.41 -20.46
C SER A 304 -4.61 14.90 -19.04
N SER A 305 -3.58 14.57 -18.27
CA SER A 305 -3.69 14.12 -16.87
C SER A 305 -4.36 15.17 -16.00
N ARG A 306 -3.93 16.44 -16.08
CA ARG A 306 -4.59 17.53 -15.37
C ARG A 306 -6.06 17.66 -15.75
N ARG A 307 -6.39 17.57 -17.04
CA ARG A 307 -7.79 17.62 -17.51
C ARG A 307 -8.61 16.48 -16.91
N MET A 308 -8.13 15.23 -16.98
CA MET A 308 -8.84 14.07 -16.43
C MET A 308 -9.09 14.20 -14.91
N VAL A 309 -8.11 14.69 -14.15
CA VAL A 309 -8.26 14.89 -12.71
C VAL A 309 -9.25 16.02 -12.41
N MET A 310 -9.18 17.15 -13.13
CA MET A 310 -10.11 18.25 -12.95
C MET A 310 -11.55 17.89 -13.32
N GLU A 311 -11.75 17.13 -14.41
CA GLU A 311 -13.07 16.61 -14.79
C GLU A 311 -13.69 15.76 -13.67
N ALA A 312 -12.92 14.82 -13.12
CA ALA A 312 -13.36 13.99 -11.98
C ALA A 312 -13.61 14.82 -10.70
N PHE A 313 -12.76 15.83 -10.46
CA PHE A 313 -12.89 16.73 -9.32
C PHE A 313 -14.18 17.56 -9.38
N GLU A 314 -14.44 18.22 -10.51
CA GLU A 314 -15.65 19.03 -10.72
C GLU A 314 -16.92 18.17 -10.64
N GLN A 315 -16.88 16.95 -11.18
CA GLN A 315 -17.98 16.00 -11.06
C GLN A 315 -18.23 15.62 -9.59
N ALA A 316 -17.18 15.30 -8.83
CA ALA A 316 -17.32 14.87 -7.44
C ALA A 316 -17.82 15.99 -6.51
N GLU A 317 -17.41 17.23 -6.76
CA GLU A 317 -17.83 18.40 -5.97
C GLU A 317 -19.32 18.73 -6.13
N ARG A 318 -19.88 18.49 -7.33
CA ARG A 318 -21.31 18.73 -7.61
C ARG A 318 -22.23 17.64 -7.08
N LYS A 319 -21.70 16.48 -6.69
CA LYS A 319 -22.53 15.36 -6.21
C LYS A 319 -22.99 15.60 -4.77
N PRO A 320 -24.25 15.29 -4.46
CA PRO A 320 -24.75 15.33 -3.09
C PRO A 320 -24.02 14.31 -2.21
N LYS A 321 -24.10 14.49 -0.90
CA LYS A 321 -23.71 13.51 0.10
C LYS A 321 -24.71 12.33 0.12
N PRO A 322 -24.30 11.12 0.54
CA PRO A 322 -25.20 9.99 0.65
C PRO A 322 -26.34 10.27 1.63
N ASN A 323 -27.50 9.63 1.44
CA ASN A 323 -28.63 9.77 2.35
C ASN A 323 -28.22 9.56 3.83
N PRO A 324 -28.57 10.47 4.78
CA PRO A 324 -28.19 10.36 6.19
C PRO A 324 -28.60 9.03 6.84
N GLN A 325 -29.67 8.39 6.37
CA GLN A 325 -30.13 7.09 6.85
C GLN A 325 -29.09 5.98 6.69
N LEU A 326 -28.14 6.14 5.76
CA LEU A 326 -27.06 5.19 5.57
C LEU A 326 -26.15 5.09 6.79
N LEU A 327 -26.10 6.08 7.68
CA LEU A 327 -25.26 6.02 8.89
C LEU A 327 -25.59 4.84 9.81
N PHE A 328 -26.81 4.28 9.74
CA PHE A 328 -27.25 3.16 10.58
C PHE A 328 -27.02 1.78 9.93
N SER A 329 -26.80 1.73 8.62
CA SER A 329 -26.64 0.48 7.87
C SER A 329 -25.21 -0.05 7.94
N ASP A 330 -25.03 -1.36 7.74
CA ASP A 330 -23.75 -2.09 7.77
C ASP A 330 -22.97 -2.06 9.10
N VAL A 331 -23.53 -1.48 10.17
CA VAL A 331 -23.03 -1.72 11.55
C VAL A 331 -23.07 -3.23 11.85
N TYR A 332 -24.15 -3.86 11.43
CA TYR A 332 -24.31 -5.31 11.32
C TYR A 332 -24.84 -5.63 9.93
N ARG A 333 -24.75 -6.90 9.52
CA ARG A 333 -25.33 -7.38 8.25
C ARG A 333 -26.83 -7.10 8.17
N GLU A 334 -27.56 -7.37 9.26
CA GLU A 334 -28.97 -7.04 9.42
C GLU A 334 -29.14 -6.03 10.54
N MET A 335 -29.89 -4.97 10.29
CA MET A 335 -30.05 -3.88 11.26
C MET A 335 -30.87 -4.34 12.48
N PRO A 336 -30.27 -4.40 13.69
CA PRO A 336 -30.99 -4.84 14.87
C PRO A 336 -32.17 -3.93 15.21
N PRO A 337 -33.18 -4.42 15.96
CA PRO A 337 -34.37 -3.63 16.30
C PRO A 337 -34.05 -2.29 16.98
N HIS A 338 -33.02 -2.21 17.81
CA HIS A 338 -32.63 -0.96 18.47
C HIS A 338 -32.06 0.07 17.49
N LEU A 339 -31.24 -0.34 16.51
CA LEU A 339 -30.74 0.56 15.45
C LEU A 339 -31.88 1.02 14.54
N ARG A 340 -32.86 0.16 14.24
CA ARG A 340 -34.07 0.57 13.50
C ARG A 340 -34.88 1.64 14.25
N ARG A 341 -35.00 1.52 15.58
CA ARG A 341 -35.67 2.56 16.40
C ARG A 341 -34.90 3.87 16.39
N GLN A 342 -33.56 3.84 16.47
CA GLN A 342 -32.73 5.04 16.37
C GLN A 342 -32.85 5.71 14.99
N ARG A 343 -32.84 4.91 13.92
CA ARG A 343 -33.07 5.38 12.55
C ARG A 343 -34.40 6.11 12.41
N ALA A 344 -35.49 5.50 12.88
CA ALA A 344 -36.82 6.12 12.88
C ALA A 344 -36.89 7.37 13.79
N ALA A 345 -36.11 7.41 14.88
CA ALA A 345 -36.01 8.60 15.73
C ALA A 345 -35.32 9.76 15.01
N LEU A 346 -34.24 9.51 14.25
CA LEU A 346 -33.62 10.53 13.41
C LEU A 346 -34.59 11.03 12.34
N GLU A 347 -35.32 10.13 11.68
CA GLU A 347 -36.30 10.51 10.66
C GLU A 347 -37.36 11.47 11.22
N ARG A 348 -37.94 11.16 12.40
CA ARG A 348 -38.86 12.07 13.09
C ARG A 348 -38.19 13.38 13.50
N HIS A 349 -36.93 13.34 13.95
CA HIS A 349 -36.19 14.53 14.32
C HIS A 349 -35.99 15.46 13.12
N LEU A 350 -35.60 14.93 11.95
CA LEU A 350 -35.40 15.71 10.73
C LEU A 350 -36.72 16.23 10.16
N GLN A 351 -37.86 15.56 10.40
CA GLN A 351 -39.18 16.09 10.05
C GLN A 351 -39.55 17.34 10.86
N LEU A 352 -39.14 17.39 12.14
CA LEU A 352 -39.48 18.49 13.05
C LEU A 352 -38.44 19.63 13.05
N TYR A 353 -37.17 19.28 12.89
CA TYR A 353 -36.02 20.19 13.07
C TYR A 353 -35.10 20.25 11.84
N GLY A 354 -35.57 19.78 10.68
CA GLY A 354 -34.76 19.66 9.46
C GLY A 354 -34.15 20.98 8.99
N GLU A 355 -34.77 22.11 9.29
CA GLU A 355 -34.27 23.46 9.02
C GLU A 355 -32.93 23.80 9.71
N HIS A 356 -32.56 23.06 10.76
CA HIS A 356 -31.27 23.22 11.45
C HIS A 356 -30.17 22.32 10.89
N TYR A 357 -30.46 21.52 9.86
CA TYR A 357 -29.52 20.58 9.25
C TYR A 357 -29.30 20.92 7.77
N PRO A 358 -28.10 20.67 7.22
CA PRO A 358 -27.77 21.00 5.82
C PRO A 358 -28.33 19.95 4.84
N LEU A 359 -29.64 19.70 4.88
CA LEU A 359 -30.30 18.60 4.15
C LEU A 359 -30.27 18.78 2.63
N GLU A 360 -30.11 20.00 2.14
CA GLU A 360 -29.98 20.34 0.72
C GLU A 360 -28.72 19.75 0.06
N LEU A 361 -27.71 19.41 0.87
CA LEU A 361 -26.46 18.82 0.39
C LEU A 361 -26.53 17.29 0.31
N PHE A 362 -27.59 16.66 0.81
CA PHE A 362 -27.69 15.21 0.95
C PHE A 362 -28.74 14.61 -0.01
N GLU A 363 -28.53 13.38 -0.44
CA GLU A 363 -29.57 12.61 -1.12
C GLU A 363 -30.76 12.34 -0.18
N LYS A 364 -31.95 12.29 -0.77
CA LYS A 364 -33.20 12.04 -0.04
C LYS A 364 -33.36 10.59 0.39
#